data_AF-A0A5B0QWU5-F1
#
_entry.id   AF-A0A5B0QWU5-F1
#
_cell.length_a   1.000
_cell.length_b   1.000
_cell.length_c   1.000
_cell.angle_alpha   90.00
_cell.angle_beta   90.00
_cell.angle_gamma   90.00
#
_symmetry.space_group_name_H-M   'P 1'
#
loop_
_entity.id
_entity.type
_entity.pdbx_description
1 polymer ?
#
loop_
_entity_poly.entity_id
_entity_poly.type
_entity_poly.pdbx_seq_one_letter_code
_entity_poly.pdbx_strand_id
1 'polypeptide(L)'
;MGAMPSPKEIIEDAFNQVVTKCDGVPGHANLTSFDGVRVLVRHHTRPSVYGYEDDTELNQSICFRDSDTQDIVEEDCMEAYRLLPTDTAGHFLSVEHHVQGNSIGLTFKTCLVSVWTSDGSKIIVLKGDMERLFGKLMQQCKVNGKGGTLITEGAQGKNGKVNLQVSTPKT
;
A
#
# COMPACT_ATOMS: atom_id res chain seq x y z
N MET A 1 0.92 -45.94 -4.90
CA MET A 1 1.35 -44.66 -4.29
C MET A 1 0.61 -43.57 -5.03
N GLY A 2 -0.24 -42.80 -4.35
CA GLY A 2 -1.01 -41.72 -4.98
C GLY A 2 -0.09 -40.55 -5.35
N ALA A 3 -0.36 -39.91 -6.48
CA ALA A 3 0.35 -38.71 -6.88
C ALA A 3 0.18 -37.64 -5.78
N MET A 4 1.27 -36.97 -5.41
CA MET A 4 1.17 -35.80 -4.53
C MET A 4 0.42 -34.70 -5.27
N PRO A 5 -0.53 -34.01 -4.59
CA PRO A 5 -1.25 -32.91 -5.21
C PRO A 5 -0.27 -31.82 -5.64
N SER A 6 -0.53 -31.23 -6.81
CA SER A 6 0.21 -30.11 -7.35
C SER A 6 0.08 -28.87 -6.44
N PRO A 7 1.01 -27.90 -6.54
CA PRO A 7 0.91 -26.64 -5.81
C PRO A 7 -0.43 -25.93 -6.01
N LYS A 8 -1.00 -26.01 -7.23
CA LYS A 8 -2.31 -25.45 -7.56
C LYS A 8 -3.42 -26.13 -6.76
N GLU A 9 -3.47 -27.46 -6.75
CA GLU A 9 -4.49 -28.23 -6.02
C GLU A 9 -4.43 -27.98 -4.51
N ILE A 10 -3.23 -27.81 -3.95
CA ILE A 10 -3.03 -27.47 -2.53
C ILE A 10 -3.59 -26.07 -2.20
N ILE A 11 -3.36 -25.09 -3.08
CA ILE A 11 -3.86 -23.72 -2.92
C ILE A 11 -5.40 -23.68 -3.06
N GLU A 12 -5.95 -24.36 -4.06
CA GLU A 12 -7.40 -24.45 -4.29
C GLU A 12 -8.12 -25.13 -3.12
N ASP A 13 -7.56 -26.21 -2.57
CA ASP A 13 -8.10 -26.85 -1.37
C ASP A 13 -8.10 -25.89 -0.16
N ALA A 14 -6.99 -25.20 0.08
CA ALA A 14 -6.91 -24.21 1.16
C ALA A 14 -7.96 -23.09 0.99
N PHE A 15 -8.19 -22.61 -0.24
CA PHE A 15 -9.23 -21.63 -0.53
C PHE A 15 -10.63 -22.19 -0.24
N ASN A 16 -10.93 -23.41 -0.72
CA ASN A 16 -12.19 -24.11 -0.48
C ASN A 16 -12.48 -24.31 1.01
N GLN A 17 -11.45 -24.65 1.79
CA GLN A 17 -11.58 -24.75 3.23
C GLN A 17 -12.01 -23.43 3.87
N VAL A 18 -11.46 -22.30 3.42
CA VAL A 18 -11.83 -20.98 3.95
C VAL A 18 -13.27 -20.63 3.55
N VAL A 19 -13.63 -20.71 2.28
CA VAL A 19 -14.98 -20.32 1.82
C VAL A 19 -16.09 -21.22 2.36
N THR A 20 -15.78 -22.48 2.67
CA THR A 20 -16.75 -23.43 3.24
C THR A 20 -16.89 -23.28 4.76
N LYS A 21 -15.77 -23.08 5.49
CA LYS A 21 -15.78 -22.97 6.96
C LYS A 21 -16.11 -21.57 7.46
N CYS A 22 -15.84 -20.56 6.64
CA CYS A 22 -15.97 -19.14 6.97
C CYS A 22 -16.99 -18.47 6.04
N ASP A 23 -18.18 -19.06 5.89
CA ASP A 23 -19.25 -18.54 5.05
C ASP A 23 -19.63 -17.11 5.47
N GLY A 24 -19.43 -16.15 4.56
CA GLY A 24 -19.72 -14.73 4.78
C GLY A 24 -18.89 -14.03 5.86
N VAL A 25 -17.76 -14.62 6.32
CA VAL A 25 -16.89 -14.01 7.36
C VAL A 25 -15.40 -14.18 7.03
N PRO A 26 -14.52 -13.28 7.51
CA PRO A 26 -13.08 -13.45 7.37
C PRO A 26 -12.58 -14.78 7.95
N GLY A 27 -11.62 -15.42 7.26
CA GLY A 27 -11.09 -16.73 7.62
C GLY A 27 -9.69 -16.98 7.07
N HIS A 28 -9.03 -18.03 7.55
CA HIS A 28 -7.72 -18.44 7.02
C HIS A 28 -7.56 -19.96 7.04
N ALA A 29 -6.69 -20.47 6.17
CA ALA A 29 -6.29 -21.87 6.13
C ALA A 29 -4.77 -21.95 5.93
N ASN A 30 -4.10 -22.79 6.72
CA ASN A 30 -2.67 -23.05 6.52
C ASN A 30 -2.49 -23.98 5.32
N LEU A 31 -1.48 -23.74 4.49
CA LEU A 31 -1.10 -24.69 3.46
C LEU A 31 -0.15 -25.70 4.09
N THR A 32 -0.66 -26.90 4.39
CA THR A 32 0.08 -27.95 5.11
C THR A 32 1.35 -28.43 4.40
N SER A 33 1.50 -28.14 3.10
CA SER A 33 2.68 -28.50 2.30
C SER A 33 3.69 -27.35 2.14
N PHE A 34 3.41 -26.16 2.69
CA PHE A 34 4.27 -24.98 2.59
C PHE A 34 4.44 -24.36 3.98
N ASP A 35 5.61 -24.58 4.59
CA ASP A 35 5.88 -24.09 5.94
C ASP A 35 5.76 -22.56 6.03
N GLY A 36 5.03 -22.10 7.04
CA GLY A 36 4.73 -20.67 7.26
C GLY A 36 3.74 -20.03 6.28
N VAL A 37 3.20 -20.75 5.29
CA VAL A 37 2.28 -20.18 4.29
C VAL A 37 0.82 -20.45 4.69
N ARG A 38 -0.02 -19.41 4.58
CA ARG A 38 -1.46 -19.48 4.82
C ARG A 38 -2.24 -18.68 3.79
N VAL A 39 -3.42 -19.18 3.42
CA VAL A 39 -4.45 -18.44 2.70
C VAL A 39 -5.27 -17.65 3.71
N LEU A 40 -5.54 -16.39 3.40
CA LEU A 40 -6.34 -15.48 4.24
C LEU A 40 -7.40 -14.83 3.37
N VAL A 41 -8.67 -15.05 3.70
CA VAL A 41 -9.82 -14.38 3.07
C VAL A 41 -10.37 -13.38 4.08
N ARG A 42 -10.54 -12.13 3.69
CA ARG A 42 -11.10 -11.09 4.55
C ARG A 42 -12.22 -10.37 3.81
N HIS A 43 -13.26 -10.00 4.54
CA HIS A 43 -14.25 -9.06 4.07
C HIS A 43 -13.56 -7.73 3.76
N HIS A 44 -13.78 -7.23 2.54
CA HIS A 44 -13.34 -5.91 2.09
C HIS A 44 -14.31 -4.85 2.65
N THR A 45 -14.40 -4.74 3.98
CA THR A 45 -15.36 -3.85 4.66
C THR A 45 -14.82 -2.46 4.92
N ARG A 46 -13.57 -2.18 4.52
CA ARG A 46 -13.00 -0.83 4.55
C ARG A 46 -12.20 -0.61 3.28
N PRO A 47 -12.30 0.57 2.64
CA PRO A 47 -11.23 1.09 1.80
C PRO A 47 -9.99 1.23 2.69
N SER A 48 -9.25 0.14 2.85
CA SER A 48 -7.94 0.15 3.49
C SER A 48 -6.92 0.30 2.39
N VAL A 49 -5.84 1.04 2.66
CA VAL A 49 -4.67 1.19 1.76
C VAL A 49 -4.15 -0.12 1.19
N TYR A 50 -4.38 -1.24 1.88
CA TYR A 50 -3.96 -2.58 1.49
C TYR A 50 -4.98 -3.32 0.60
N GLY A 51 -6.14 -2.72 0.32
CA GLY A 51 -7.24 -3.33 -0.44
C GLY A 51 -7.33 -2.90 -1.90
N TYR A 52 -6.37 -2.10 -2.39
CA TYR A 52 -6.45 -1.42 -3.68
C TYR A 52 -5.77 -2.17 -4.85
N GLU A 53 -5.35 -3.41 -4.62
CA GLU A 53 -4.32 -4.10 -5.42
C GLU A 53 -4.69 -4.40 -6.89
N ASP A 54 -5.93 -4.73 -7.23
CA ASP A 54 -6.23 -5.22 -8.60
C ASP A 54 -7.22 -4.37 -9.42
N ASP A 55 -8.32 -3.87 -8.84
CA ASP A 55 -9.40 -3.18 -9.60
C ASP A 55 -9.39 -1.65 -9.49
N THR A 56 -8.39 -1.05 -8.86
CA THR A 56 -8.36 0.40 -8.64
C THR A 56 -7.82 1.13 -9.87
N GLU A 57 -8.55 2.14 -10.35
CA GLU A 57 -8.07 2.98 -11.45
C GLU A 57 -6.80 3.73 -11.06
N LEU A 58 -5.79 3.68 -11.93
CA LEU A 58 -4.54 4.39 -11.72
C LEU A 58 -4.76 5.90 -11.67
N ASN A 59 -4.00 6.55 -10.80
CA ASN A 59 -3.99 7.98 -10.54
C ASN A 59 -5.34 8.53 -10.05
N GLN A 60 -6.27 7.68 -9.63
CA GLN A 60 -7.50 8.10 -8.96
C GLN A 60 -7.20 8.31 -7.47
N SER A 61 -7.51 9.51 -6.96
CA SER A 61 -7.35 9.80 -5.53
C SER A 61 -8.51 9.22 -4.75
N ILE A 62 -8.19 8.53 -3.66
CA ILE A 62 -9.16 7.95 -2.74
C ILE A 62 -8.94 8.61 -1.40
N CYS A 63 -9.89 9.43 -0.98
CA CYS A 63 -9.79 10.20 0.25
C CYS A 63 -10.39 9.41 1.41
N PHE A 64 -9.65 9.30 2.51
CA PHE A 64 -10.10 8.60 3.71
C PHE A 64 -9.76 9.42 4.96
N ARG A 65 -10.58 9.23 5.99
CA ARG A 65 -10.32 9.75 7.32
C ARG A 65 -10.12 8.56 8.23
N ASP A 66 -8.95 8.45 8.85
CA ASP A 66 -8.84 7.58 10.02
C ASP A 66 -9.73 8.22 11.10
N SER A 67 -10.85 7.55 11.39
CA SER A 67 -11.74 7.96 12.48
C SER A 67 -10.90 8.00 13.75
N ASP A 68 -10.91 9.14 14.44
CA ASP A 68 -10.23 9.39 15.73
C ASP A 68 -8.82 10.02 15.68
N THR A 69 -8.29 10.40 14.51
CA THR A 69 -7.02 11.14 14.43
C THR A 69 -7.21 12.64 14.19
N GLN A 70 -6.25 13.45 14.67
CA GLN A 70 -6.15 14.90 14.40
C GLN A 70 -6.20 15.18 12.89
N ASP A 71 -6.79 16.30 12.49
CA ASP A 71 -6.84 16.72 11.09
C ASP A 71 -5.43 16.99 10.55
N ILE A 72 -5.19 16.57 9.30
CA ILE A 72 -3.94 16.81 8.58
C ILE A 72 -3.85 18.29 8.16
N VAL A 73 -2.68 18.90 8.36
CA VAL A 73 -2.35 20.24 7.87
C VAL A 73 -1.64 20.13 6.51
N GLU A 74 -2.08 20.88 5.50
CA GLU A 74 -1.55 20.80 4.13
C GLU A 74 -0.05 21.11 4.08
N GLU A 75 0.38 22.15 4.77
CA GLU A 75 1.79 22.58 4.85
C GLU A 75 2.68 21.50 5.47
N ASP A 76 2.17 20.78 6.47
CA ASP A 76 2.90 19.69 7.11
C ASP A 76 3.15 18.54 6.12
N CYS A 77 2.19 18.24 5.25
CA CYS A 77 2.36 17.24 4.19
C CYS A 77 3.31 17.68 3.09
N MET A 78 3.21 18.95 2.68
CA MET A 78 4.13 19.51 1.69
C MET A 78 5.57 19.40 2.17
N GLU A 79 5.81 19.71 3.45
CA GLU A 79 7.12 19.59 4.05
C GLU A 79 7.56 18.13 4.22
N ALA A 80 6.66 17.23 4.66
CA ALA A 80 6.95 15.81 4.72
C ALA A 80 7.37 15.24 3.35
N TYR A 81 6.64 15.58 2.28
CA TYR A 81 6.96 15.16 0.92
C TYR A 81 8.30 15.74 0.45
N ARG A 82 8.54 17.03 0.69
CA ARG A 82 9.80 17.71 0.34
C ARG A 82 11.00 17.04 0.98
N LEU A 83 10.88 16.60 2.22
CA LEU A 83 11.93 15.95 2.99
C LEU A 83 12.18 14.48 2.64
N LEU A 84 11.32 13.82 1.84
CA LEU A 84 11.58 12.45 1.37
C LEU A 84 12.93 12.39 0.63
N PRO A 85 13.88 11.55 1.08
CA PRO A 85 15.23 11.53 0.52
C PRO A 85 15.24 10.90 -0.87
N THR A 86 16.06 11.46 -1.75
CA THR A 86 16.32 10.91 -3.09
C THR A 86 17.80 10.89 -3.40
N ASP A 87 18.19 10.07 -4.37
CA ASP A 87 19.49 10.20 -5.03
C ASP A 87 19.51 11.40 -6.00
N THR A 88 20.64 11.60 -6.68
CA THR A 88 20.82 12.69 -7.66
C THR A 88 19.96 12.54 -8.92
N ALA A 89 19.47 11.34 -9.21
CA ALA A 89 18.57 11.07 -10.33
C ALA A 89 17.08 11.22 -9.93
N GLY A 90 16.79 11.42 -8.64
CA GLY A 90 15.45 11.59 -8.11
C GLY A 90 14.77 10.28 -7.70
N HIS A 91 15.50 9.17 -7.58
CA HIS A 91 14.94 7.93 -7.04
C HIS A 91 14.78 8.04 -5.53
N PHE A 92 13.67 7.54 -5.00
CA PHE A 92 13.43 7.47 -3.56
C PHE A 92 14.43 6.57 -2.85
N LEU A 93 14.94 7.04 -1.71
CA LEU A 93 15.82 6.30 -0.82
C LEU A 93 15.15 6.06 0.53
N SER A 94 15.58 5.04 1.27
CA SER A 94 15.17 4.84 2.66
C SER A 94 15.70 5.96 3.56
N VAL A 95 14.91 6.41 4.55
CA VAL A 95 15.37 7.47 5.50
C VAL A 95 16.58 7.02 6.31
N GLU A 96 16.57 5.78 6.80
CA GLU A 96 17.62 5.30 7.71
C GLU A 96 18.90 4.89 6.98
N HIS A 97 18.76 4.16 5.87
CA HIS A 97 19.90 3.50 5.21
C HIS A 97 20.29 4.15 3.89
N HIS A 98 19.53 5.12 3.38
CA HIS A 98 19.79 5.81 2.12
C HIS A 98 19.96 4.88 0.91
N VAL A 99 19.19 3.79 0.89
CA VAL A 99 19.16 2.80 -0.20
C VAL A 99 17.77 2.70 -0.80
N GLN A 100 17.66 2.39 -2.09
CA GLN A 100 16.37 2.11 -2.71
C GLN A 100 15.71 0.89 -2.07
N GLY A 101 14.45 1.05 -1.68
CA GLY A 101 13.63 0.01 -1.09
C GLY A 101 12.25 -0.10 -1.73
N ASN A 102 11.41 -0.90 -1.10
CA ASN A 102 10.01 -1.10 -1.46
C ASN A 102 9.04 -0.18 -0.69
N SER A 103 9.56 0.59 0.26
CA SER A 103 8.79 1.53 1.07
C SER A 103 9.66 2.67 1.55
N ILE A 104 9.09 3.87 1.55
CA ILE A 104 9.63 5.06 2.16
C ILE A 104 8.48 5.83 2.81
N GLY A 105 8.70 6.35 4.01
CA GLY A 105 7.74 7.21 4.67
C GLY A 105 8.45 8.24 5.53
N LEU A 106 7.88 9.44 5.60
CA LEU A 106 8.35 10.50 6.47
C LEU A 106 7.17 11.18 7.16
N THR A 107 7.31 11.31 8.47
CA THR A 107 6.37 12.05 9.30
C THR A 107 6.92 13.45 9.55
N PHE A 108 6.09 14.46 9.27
CA PHE A 108 6.32 15.82 9.71
C PHE A 108 5.06 16.32 10.42
N LYS A 109 5.16 16.51 11.73
CA LYS A 109 4.06 16.96 12.60
C LYS A 109 2.77 16.17 12.38
N THR A 110 1.74 16.77 11.77
CA THR A 110 0.41 16.17 11.61
C THR A 110 0.30 15.22 10.41
N CYS A 111 1.34 15.14 9.58
CA CYS A 111 1.28 14.42 8.31
C CYS A 111 2.35 13.34 8.18
N LEU A 112 1.93 12.15 7.77
CA LEU A 112 2.76 11.08 7.24
C LEU A 112 2.54 11.01 5.73
N VAL A 113 3.63 11.11 4.97
CA VAL A 113 3.66 10.80 3.55
C VAL A 113 4.39 9.49 3.36
N SER A 114 3.81 8.54 2.65
CA SER A 114 4.45 7.27 2.34
C SER A 114 4.32 6.89 0.86
N VAL A 115 5.37 6.27 0.33
CA VAL A 115 5.43 5.70 -1.02
C VAL A 115 5.88 4.26 -0.87
N TRP A 116 5.09 3.31 -1.37
CA TRP A 116 5.39 1.89 -1.19
C TRP A 116 4.82 1.02 -2.29
N THR A 117 5.47 -0.12 -2.54
CA THR A 117 4.99 -1.18 -3.43
C THR A 117 4.42 -2.30 -2.60
N SER A 118 3.32 -2.88 -3.05
CA SER A 118 2.66 -3.98 -2.36
C SER A 118 3.27 -5.35 -2.64
N ASP A 119 3.88 -5.53 -3.81
CA ASP A 119 4.58 -6.77 -4.20
C ASP A 119 5.99 -6.88 -3.61
N GLY A 120 6.40 -5.91 -2.78
CA GLY A 120 7.70 -5.87 -2.12
C GLY A 120 8.87 -5.54 -3.05
N SER A 121 8.61 -5.15 -4.30
CA SER A 121 9.64 -4.77 -5.26
C SER A 121 10.16 -3.35 -5.04
N LYS A 122 11.22 -2.95 -5.75
CA LYS A 122 11.78 -1.60 -5.60
C LYS A 122 10.87 -0.55 -6.23
N ILE A 123 10.79 0.62 -5.58
CA ILE A 123 10.21 1.83 -6.17
C ILE A 123 11.20 2.39 -7.20
N ILE A 124 10.77 2.52 -8.45
CA ILE A 124 11.57 3.04 -9.57
C ILE A 124 11.01 4.36 -10.14
N VAL A 125 9.77 4.73 -9.82
CA VAL A 125 9.23 6.06 -10.15
C VAL A 125 10.03 7.17 -9.48
N LEU A 126 10.26 8.24 -10.23
CA LEU A 126 11.02 9.39 -9.76
C LEU A 126 10.16 10.31 -8.91
N LYS A 127 10.78 11.00 -7.95
CA LYS A 127 10.08 11.96 -7.09
C LYS A 127 9.41 13.07 -7.91
N GLY A 128 10.04 13.59 -8.95
CA GLY A 128 9.45 14.62 -9.81
C GLY A 128 8.16 14.18 -10.51
N ASP A 129 8.10 12.92 -10.98
CA ASP A 129 6.88 12.38 -11.60
C ASP A 129 5.76 12.19 -10.57
N MET A 130 6.14 11.77 -9.36
CA MET A 130 5.23 11.58 -8.24
C MET A 130 4.71 12.92 -7.69
N GLU A 131 5.45 14.02 -7.82
CA GLU A 131 5.11 15.33 -7.26
C GLU A 131 3.78 15.87 -7.81
N ARG A 132 3.54 15.66 -9.11
CA ARG A 132 2.25 16.02 -9.73
C ARG A 132 1.09 15.23 -9.13
N LEU A 133 1.30 13.94 -8.86
CA LEU A 133 0.28 13.07 -8.27
C LEU A 133 0.03 13.43 -6.81
N PHE A 134 1.09 13.77 -6.08
CA PHE A 134 0.99 14.30 -4.73
C PHE A 134 0.18 15.60 -4.68
N GLY A 135 0.47 16.56 -5.56
CA GLY A 135 -0.31 17.80 -5.67
C GLY A 135 -1.80 17.53 -5.97
N LYS A 136 -2.10 16.57 -6.85
CA LYS A 136 -3.48 16.13 -7.12
C LYS A 136 -4.14 15.53 -5.88
N LEU A 137 -3.44 14.66 -5.16
CA LEU A 137 -3.93 14.02 -3.95
C LEU A 137 -4.28 15.05 -2.88
N MET A 138 -3.37 16.00 -2.63
CA MET A 138 -3.58 17.08 -1.68
C MET A 138 -4.75 17.96 -2.09
N GLN A 139 -4.85 18.34 -3.37
CA GLN A 139 -5.96 19.17 -3.86
C GLN A 139 -7.33 18.48 -3.67
N GLN A 140 -7.41 17.17 -3.94
CA GLN A 140 -8.66 16.42 -3.92
C GLN A 140 -9.07 15.96 -2.51
N CYS A 141 -8.10 15.61 -1.66
CA CYS A 141 -8.36 14.99 -0.36
C CYS A 141 -8.25 15.92 0.84
N LYS A 142 -7.70 17.14 0.69
CA LYS A 142 -7.59 18.09 1.82
C LYS A 142 -8.91 18.54 2.45
N VAL A 143 -10.04 18.32 1.78
CA VAL A 143 -11.36 18.73 2.27
C VAL A 143 -11.65 18.02 3.60
N ASN A 144 -11.62 18.80 4.69
CA ASN A 144 -11.83 18.38 6.09
C ASN A 144 -10.68 17.58 6.73
N GLY A 145 -9.42 17.90 6.40
CA GLY A 145 -8.25 17.33 7.10
C GLY A 145 -8.07 15.84 6.87
N LYS A 146 -8.63 15.32 5.76
CA LYS A 146 -8.59 13.90 5.42
C LYS A 146 -7.28 13.56 4.73
N GLY A 147 -6.79 12.37 5.02
CA GLY A 147 -5.74 11.75 4.23
C GLY A 147 -6.28 11.22 2.91
N GLY A 148 -5.40 10.65 2.11
CA GLY A 148 -5.78 9.99 0.89
C GLY A 148 -4.69 9.06 0.40
N THR A 149 -5.05 8.24 -0.57
CA THR A 149 -4.10 7.41 -1.30
C THR A 149 -4.42 7.45 -2.78
N LEU A 150 -3.41 7.22 -3.59
CA LEU A 150 -3.56 6.91 -5.00
C LEU A 150 -2.55 5.82 -5.38
N ILE A 151 -2.85 5.12 -6.47
CA ILE A 151 -1.96 4.13 -7.06
C ILE A 151 -1.48 4.65 -8.41
N THR A 152 -0.21 4.43 -8.72
CA THR A 152 0.36 4.76 -10.03
C THR A 152 1.33 3.67 -10.48
N GLU A 153 1.85 3.79 -11.69
CA GLU A 153 2.93 2.93 -12.19
C GLU A 153 4.28 3.41 -11.65
N GLY A 154 5.20 2.49 -11.44
CA GLY A 154 6.51 2.86 -10.90
C GLY A 154 7.22 1.82 -10.07
N ALA A 155 6.79 0.56 -10.09
CA ALA A 155 7.43 -0.53 -9.35
C ALA A 155 8.26 -1.40 -10.31
N GLN A 156 9.34 -1.98 -9.78
CA GLN A 156 10.17 -2.92 -10.55
C GLN A 156 9.48 -4.28 -10.74
N GLY A 157 8.61 -4.67 -9.82
CA GLY A 157 7.97 -5.98 -9.78
C GLY A 157 6.84 -6.13 -10.80
N LYS A 158 6.26 -7.34 -10.84
CA LYS A 158 5.35 -7.74 -11.91
C LYS A 158 4.03 -6.98 -11.91
N ASN A 159 3.61 -6.42 -10.77
CA ASN A 159 2.37 -5.66 -10.72
C ASN A 159 2.56 -4.21 -11.22
N GLY A 160 3.79 -3.70 -11.32
CA GLY A 160 4.12 -2.34 -11.78
C GLY A 160 3.67 -1.20 -10.85
N LYS A 161 2.92 -1.50 -9.78
CA LYS A 161 2.14 -0.51 -9.03
C LYS A 161 2.86 0.02 -7.79
N VAL A 162 2.74 1.32 -7.60
CA VAL A 162 3.23 2.07 -6.43
C VAL A 162 2.06 2.81 -5.79
N ASN A 163 1.96 2.71 -4.47
CA ASN A 163 1.02 3.48 -3.66
C ASN A 163 1.69 4.78 -3.21
N LEU A 164 1.00 5.91 -3.35
CA LEU A 164 1.30 7.17 -2.70
C LEU A 164 0.19 7.46 -1.68
N GLN A 165 0.56 7.57 -0.42
CA GLN A 165 -0.38 7.81 0.66
C GLN A 165 0.00 9.05 1.47
N VAL A 166 -1.03 9.78 1.88
CA VAL A 166 -1.01 10.85 2.86
C VAL A 166 -1.96 10.45 3.99
N SER A 167 -1.47 10.41 5.22
CA SER A 167 -2.29 10.08 6.38
C SER A 167 -1.80 10.80 7.63
N THR A 168 -2.53 10.64 8.73
CA THR A 168 -2.03 11.00 10.05
C THR A 168 -0.98 9.97 10.50
N PRO A 169 0.05 10.38 11.26
CA PRO A 169 0.97 9.44 11.89
C PRO A 169 0.21 8.60 12.92
N LYS A 170 0.42 7.29 12.91
CA LYS A 170 -0.09 6.41 13.96
C LYS A 170 0.88 6.48 15.13
N THR A 171 0.41 7.01 16.27
CA THR A 171 1.10 6.95 17.57
C THR A 171 1.17 5.53 18.10
#